data_AF-G5E1Z2-F1
#
_entry.id   AF-G5E1Z2-F1
#
_cell.length_a   1.000
_cell.length_b   1.000
_cell.length_c   1.000
_cell.angle_alpha   90.00
_cell.angle_beta   90.00
_cell.angle_gamma   90.00
#
_symmetry.space_group_name_H-M   'P 1'
#
loop_
_entity.id
_entity.type
_entity.pdbx_description
1 polymer ?
#
loop_
_entity_poly.entity_id
_entity_poly.type
_entity_poly.pdbx_seq_one_letter_code
_entity_poly.pdbx_strand_id
1 'polypeptide(L)'
;LLHSEYITEEKRKELFEKYQSKVFTWEEIFSVIISIIKETEKRSKEMKFKGLRKQVSASDLESKIIDQNTLIDLTQGTKTLDEVTEMDSVKRYLEGTSCIAGQKISLFQAMQKGFIVKDHGVRLLEAQIATGGIIDPVHSHRVPVEVAYKRGYFDEEMNQILLDPTDDTKGFFDPNTHENLTYLQLLQKCVRDP
;
A
#
# COMPACT_ATOMS: atom_id res chain seq x y z
N LEU A 1 -17.42 -18.92 -23.07
CA LEU A 1 -17.85 -19.48 -21.77
C LEU A 1 -17.02 -20.68 -21.36
N LEU A 2 -16.93 -21.77 -22.15
CA LEU A 2 -15.95 -22.84 -21.89
C LEU A 2 -14.49 -22.35 -21.93
N HIS A 3 -14.20 -21.39 -22.81
CA HIS A 3 -12.91 -20.70 -22.89
C HIS A 3 -12.82 -19.49 -21.95
N SER A 4 -13.64 -19.44 -20.89
CA SER A 4 -13.45 -18.42 -19.86
C SER A 4 -12.10 -18.63 -19.21
N GLU A 5 -11.36 -17.53 -19.07
CA GLU A 5 -10.04 -17.51 -18.47
C GLU A 5 -10.05 -17.91 -16.99
N TYR A 6 -11.22 -17.97 -16.33
CA TYR A 6 -11.39 -18.42 -14.95
C TYR A 6 -11.52 -19.94 -14.78
N ILE A 7 -11.54 -20.70 -15.88
CA ILE A 7 -11.73 -22.16 -15.85
C ILE A 7 -10.43 -22.82 -16.26
N THR A 8 -9.86 -23.60 -15.35
CA THR A 8 -8.65 -24.39 -15.60
C THR A 8 -8.88 -25.41 -16.72
N GLU A 9 -7.81 -25.73 -17.47
CA GLU A 9 -7.89 -26.72 -18.55
C GLU A 9 -8.28 -28.11 -18.00
N GLU A 10 -7.83 -28.45 -16.80
CA GLU A 10 -8.20 -29.67 -16.09
C GLU A 10 -9.72 -29.71 -15.86
N LYS A 11 -10.29 -28.61 -15.34
CA LYS A 11 -11.73 -28.54 -15.07
C LYS A 11 -12.54 -28.56 -16.36
N ARG A 12 -12.04 -27.93 -17.42
CA ARG A 12 -12.66 -27.97 -18.76
C ARG A 12 -12.70 -29.40 -19.29
N LYS A 13 -11.60 -30.14 -19.18
CA LYS A 13 -11.52 -31.53 -19.62
C LYS A 13 -12.48 -32.43 -18.84
N GLU A 14 -12.56 -32.27 -17.52
CA GLU A 14 -13.50 -32.99 -16.66
C GLU A 14 -14.96 -32.74 -17.09
N LEU A 15 -15.34 -31.47 -17.31
CA LEU A 15 -16.69 -31.12 -17.74
C LEU A 15 -17.01 -31.69 -19.14
N PHE A 16 -16.02 -31.71 -20.03
CA PHE A 16 -16.17 -32.27 -21.37
C PHE A 16 -16.34 -33.79 -21.35
N GLU A 17 -15.59 -34.52 -20.52
CA GLU A 17 -15.75 -35.96 -20.34
C GLU A 17 -17.13 -36.32 -19.74
N LYS A 18 -17.60 -35.51 -18.78
CA LYS A 18 -18.96 -35.65 -18.19
C LYS A 18 -20.08 -35.39 -19.20
N TYR A 19 -19.85 -34.48 -20.15
CA TYR A 19 -20.76 -34.26 -21.27
C TYR A 19 -20.78 -35.47 -22.23
N GLN A 20 -19.60 -35.96 -22.64
CA GLN A 20 -19.49 -37.08 -23.58
C GLN A 20 -20.11 -38.38 -23.02
N SER A 21 -19.99 -38.59 -21.72
CA SER A 21 -20.59 -39.72 -21.00
C SER A 21 -22.10 -39.56 -20.76
N LYS A 22 -22.72 -38.44 -21.19
CA LYS A 22 -24.13 -38.08 -20.94
C LYS A 22 -24.52 -38.06 -19.47
N VAL A 23 -23.53 -37.95 -18.57
CA VAL A 23 -23.76 -37.79 -17.13
C VAL A 23 -24.28 -36.40 -16.82
N PHE A 24 -23.87 -35.41 -17.63
CA PHE A 24 -24.33 -34.02 -17.55
C PHE A 24 -24.92 -33.56 -18.88
N THR A 25 -25.99 -32.79 -18.80
CA THR A 25 -26.56 -32.04 -19.92
C THR A 25 -25.78 -30.74 -20.15
N TRP A 26 -25.97 -30.14 -21.33
CA TRP A 26 -25.36 -28.85 -21.66
C TRP A 26 -25.81 -27.73 -20.72
N GLU A 27 -27.07 -27.74 -20.27
CA GLU A 27 -27.62 -26.75 -19.35
C GLU A 27 -26.97 -26.85 -17.96
N GLU A 28 -26.73 -28.06 -17.47
CA GLU A 28 -26.06 -28.28 -16.19
C GLU A 28 -24.59 -27.84 -16.26
N ILE A 29 -23.88 -28.13 -17.35
CA ILE A 29 -22.50 -27.65 -17.56
C ILE A 29 -22.46 -26.13 -17.63
N PHE A 30 -23.40 -25.52 -18.35
CA PHE A 30 -23.51 -24.07 -18.44
C PHE A 30 -23.74 -23.44 -17.06
N SER A 31 -24.64 -24.04 -16.25
CA SER A 31 -24.90 -23.62 -14.88
C SER A 31 -23.64 -23.70 -14.00
N VAL A 32 -22.90 -24.81 -14.08
CA VAL A 32 -21.64 -24.99 -13.34
C VAL A 32 -20.62 -23.93 -13.72
N ILE A 33 -20.44 -23.66 -15.02
CA ILE A 33 -19.50 -22.65 -15.52
C ILE A 33 -19.87 -21.25 -14.99
N ILE A 34 -21.15 -20.87 -15.10
CA ILE A 34 -21.61 -19.56 -14.62
C ILE A 34 -21.43 -19.43 -13.10
N SER A 35 -21.69 -20.50 -12.34
CA SER A 35 -21.47 -20.52 -10.90
C SER A 35 -20.00 -20.32 -10.56
N ILE A 36 -19.07 -21.00 -11.25
CA ILE A 36 -17.62 -20.82 -11.05
C ILE A 36 -17.23 -19.37 -11.32
N ILE A 37 -17.62 -18.80 -12.48
CA ILE A 37 -17.27 -17.42 -12.83
C ILE A 37 -17.77 -16.43 -11.77
N LYS A 38 -19.04 -16.56 -11.37
CA LYS A 38 -19.64 -15.67 -10.36
C LYS A 38 -18.96 -15.81 -9.00
N GLU A 39 -18.62 -17.02 -8.59
CA GLU A 39 -17.93 -17.26 -7.32
C GLU A 39 -16.51 -16.71 -7.34
N THR A 40 -15.76 -16.93 -8.43
CA THR A 40 -14.40 -16.40 -8.62
C THR A 40 -14.40 -14.87 -8.61
N GLU A 41 -15.30 -14.22 -9.34
CA GLU A 41 -15.44 -12.75 -9.36
C GLU A 41 -15.84 -12.18 -7.99
N LYS A 42 -16.64 -12.92 -7.22
CA LYS A 42 -17.03 -12.51 -5.87
C LYS A 42 -15.84 -12.60 -4.92
N ARG A 43 -15.16 -13.75 -4.90
CA ARG A 43 -13.99 -14.00 -4.04
C ARG A 43 -12.86 -13.02 -4.35
N SER A 44 -12.59 -12.74 -5.62
CA SER A 44 -11.53 -11.82 -6.02
C SER A 44 -11.75 -10.38 -5.49
N LYS A 45 -13.02 -9.94 -5.38
CA LYS A 45 -13.39 -8.65 -4.79
C LYS A 45 -13.34 -8.64 -3.27
N GLU A 46 -13.66 -9.76 -2.62
CA GLU A 46 -13.70 -9.89 -1.16
C GLU A 46 -12.32 -10.08 -0.54
N MET A 47 -11.40 -10.76 -1.22
CA MET A 47 -10.02 -10.95 -0.76
C MET A 47 -9.26 -9.62 -0.74
N LYS A 48 -8.80 -9.21 0.44
CA LYS A 48 -8.12 -7.92 0.67
C LYS A 48 -6.65 -8.11 1.04
N PHE A 49 -5.80 -7.37 0.35
CA PHE A 49 -4.38 -7.22 0.62
C PHE A 49 -4.11 -5.88 1.28
N LYS A 50 -3.09 -5.83 2.15
CA LYS A 50 -2.63 -4.58 2.77
C LYS A 50 -1.71 -3.84 1.79
N GLY A 51 -2.13 -2.67 1.31
CA GLY A 51 -1.28 -1.76 0.52
C GLY A 51 -0.71 -0.61 1.34
N LEU A 52 -0.01 0.32 0.67
CA LEU A 52 0.67 1.47 1.30
C LEU A 52 -0.23 2.40 2.13
N ARG A 53 -1.47 2.63 1.69
CA ARG A 53 -2.40 3.57 2.35
C ARG A 53 -3.80 3.00 2.59
N LYS A 54 -4.19 1.99 1.81
CA LYS A 54 -5.52 1.37 1.82
C LYS A 54 -5.37 -0.12 1.50
N GLN A 55 -6.41 -0.88 1.81
CA GLN A 55 -6.51 -2.26 1.35
C GLN A 55 -6.85 -2.29 -0.14
N VAL A 56 -6.31 -3.27 -0.86
CA VAL A 56 -6.55 -3.51 -2.30
C VAL A 56 -7.12 -4.91 -2.50
N SER A 57 -7.95 -5.12 -3.51
CA SER A 57 -8.55 -6.42 -3.79
C SER A 57 -7.69 -7.27 -4.73
N ALA A 58 -7.93 -8.59 -4.77
CA ALA A 58 -7.25 -9.46 -5.73
C ALA A 58 -7.56 -9.06 -7.19
N SER A 59 -8.79 -8.62 -7.46
CA SER A 59 -9.16 -8.08 -8.79
C SER A 59 -8.39 -6.81 -9.17
N ASP A 60 -7.97 -6.00 -8.19
CA ASP A 60 -7.13 -4.82 -8.49
C ASP A 60 -5.71 -5.25 -8.89
N LEU A 61 -5.20 -6.36 -8.32
CA LEU A 61 -3.88 -6.90 -8.60
C LEU A 61 -3.79 -7.63 -9.96
N GLU A 62 -4.87 -8.24 -10.42
CA GLU A 62 -4.95 -8.92 -11.73
C GLU A 62 -4.54 -8.00 -12.89
N SER A 63 -4.75 -6.69 -12.75
CA SER A 63 -4.58 -5.69 -13.81
C SER A 63 -3.14 -5.49 -14.35
N LYS A 64 -2.12 -6.17 -13.79
CA LYS A 64 -0.71 -6.31 -14.28
C LYS A 64 0.28 -6.88 -13.24
N ILE A 65 -0.18 -7.27 -12.04
CA ILE A 65 0.70 -7.60 -10.90
C ILE A 65 0.71 -9.10 -10.60
N ILE A 66 -0.45 -9.74 -10.67
CA ILE A 66 -0.62 -11.21 -10.66
C ILE A 66 -1.19 -11.69 -11.98
N ASP A 67 -0.84 -12.90 -12.38
CA ASP A 67 -1.42 -13.54 -13.56
C ASP A 67 -2.75 -14.25 -13.22
N GLN A 68 -3.47 -14.63 -14.27
CA GLN A 68 -4.76 -15.30 -14.14
C GLN A 68 -4.67 -16.57 -13.31
N ASN A 69 -3.63 -17.37 -13.53
CA ASN A 69 -3.41 -18.63 -12.83
C ASN A 69 -3.24 -18.39 -11.32
N THR A 70 -2.47 -17.37 -10.93
CA THR A 70 -2.31 -17.00 -9.51
C THR A 70 -3.63 -16.51 -8.91
N LEU A 71 -4.46 -15.78 -9.65
CA LEU A 71 -5.79 -15.38 -9.19
C LEU A 71 -6.72 -16.58 -8.99
N ILE A 72 -6.71 -17.54 -9.91
CA ILE A 72 -7.48 -18.78 -9.80
C ILE A 72 -7.01 -19.58 -8.59
N ASP A 73 -5.70 -19.76 -8.43
CA ASP A 73 -5.12 -20.50 -7.31
C ASP A 73 -5.49 -19.86 -5.96
N LEU A 74 -5.41 -18.54 -5.90
CA LEU A 74 -5.79 -17.78 -4.71
C LEU A 74 -7.29 -17.91 -4.42
N THR A 75 -8.15 -17.76 -5.42
CA THR A 75 -9.61 -17.85 -5.26
C THR A 75 -10.10 -19.26 -5.01
N GLN A 76 -9.37 -20.30 -5.41
CA GLN A 76 -9.65 -21.71 -5.10
C GLN A 76 -9.03 -22.14 -3.76
N GLY A 77 -8.11 -21.36 -3.22
CA GLY A 77 -7.42 -21.63 -1.96
C GLY A 77 -6.26 -22.63 -2.08
N THR A 78 -5.79 -22.91 -3.30
CA THR A 78 -4.56 -23.69 -3.54
C THR A 78 -3.32 -22.87 -3.22
N LYS A 79 -3.41 -21.53 -3.33
CA LYS A 79 -2.41 -20.57 -2.87
C LYS A 79 -2.99 -19.67 -1.79
N THR A 80 -2.21 -19.39 -0.77
CA THR A 80 -2.60 -18.54 0.36
C THR A 80 -2.33 -17.06 0.09
N LEU A 81 -2.96 -16.18 0.88
CA LEU A 81 -2.74 -14.74 0.79
C LEU A 81 -1.28 -14.38 1.05
N ASP A 82 -0.65 -15.03 2.03
CA ASP A 82 0.74 -14.79 2.45
C ASP A 82 1.72 -15.16 1.33
N GLU A 83 1.49 -16.30 0.67
CA GLU A 83 2.30 -16.73 -0.48
C GLU A 83 2.21 -15.74 -1.66
N VAL A 84 1.02 -15.18 -1.93
CA VAL A 84 0.85 -14.17 -2.97
C VAL A 84 1.53 -12.86 -2.57
N THR A 85 1.48 -12.45 -1.30
CA THR A 85 2.13 -11.21 -0.84
C THR A 85 3.65 -11.24 -0.93
N GLU A 86 4.27 -12.42 -0.78
CA GLU A 86 5.73 -12.56 -0.88
C GLU A 86 6.24 -12.63 -2.33
N MET A 87 5.36 -12.69 -3.34
CA MET A 87 5.77 -12.61 -4.74
C MET A 87 6.38 -11.23 -5.05
N ASP A 88 7.55 -11.19 -5.69
CA ASP A 88 8.28 -9.93 -5.96
C ASP A 88 7.45 -8.88 -6.71
N SER A 89 6.63 -9.30 -7.68
CA SER A 89 5.73 -8.40 -8.42
C SER A 89 4.69 -7.75 -7.50
N VAL A 90 4.09 -8.55 -6.62
CA VAL A 90 3.06 -8.15 -5.66
C VAL A 90 3.65 -7.26 -4.58
N LYS A 91 4.76 -7.68 -3.96
CA LYS A 91 5.46 -6.95 -2.92
C LYS A 91 5.87 -5.55 -3.36
N ARG A 92 6.44 -5.43 -4.56
CA ARG A 92 6.80 -4.12 -5.15
C ARG A 92 5.59 -3.20 -5.33
N TYR A 93 4.42 -3.76 -5.62
CA TYR A 93 3.20 -2.98 -5.80
C TYR A 93 2.56 -2.60 -4.45
N LEU A 94 2.50 -3.54 -3.50
CA LEU A 94 1.90 -3.34 -2.18
C LEU A 94 2.76 -2.47 -1.27
N GLU A 95 4.09 -2.58 -1.35
CA GLU A 95 5.05 -1.97 -0.42
C GLU A 95 6.00 -0.96 -1.08
N GLY A 96 5.99 -0.87 -2.41
CA GLY A 96 6.94 -0.07 -3.20
C GLY A 96 8.26 -0.81 -3.47
N THR A 97 9.07 -0.24 -4.37
CA THR A 97 10.46 -0.68 -4.52
C THR A 97 11.29 -0.09 -3.40
N SER A 98 12.04 -0.92 -2.69
CA SER A 98 13.17 -0.42 -1.91
C SER A 98 14.06 0.41 -2.84
N CYS A 99 14.44 1.62 -2.42
CA CYS A 99 15.37 2.46 -3.16
C CYS A 99 16.66 1.70 -3.50
N ILE A 100 17.36 2.14 -4.54
CA ILE A 100 18.49 1.46 -5.24
C ILE A 100 19.62 0.99 -4.30
N ALA A 101 19.69 1.48 -3.05
CA ALA A 101 20.64 1.07 -2.02
C ALA A 101 20.13 -0.02 -1.04
N GLY A 102 18.92 -0.56 -1.21
CA GLY A 102 18.38 -1.65 -0.40
C GLY A 102 17.97 -1.30 1.04
N GLN A 103 18.22 -0.07 1.49
CA GLN A 103 17.92 0.36 2.86
C GLN A 103 17.00 1.58 2.87
N LYS A 104 15.80 1.40 3.44
CA LYS A 104 14.92 2.52 3.79
C LYS A 104 15.54 3.26 4.99
N ILE A 105 15.90 4.51 4.79
CA ILE A 105 16.44 5.39 5.84
C ILE A 105 15.41 6.45 6.21
N SER A 106 15.48 6.97 7.45
CA SER A 106 14.56 8.03 7.88
C SER A 106 14.86 9.34 7.16
N LEU A 107 13.89 10.26 7.14
CA LEU A 107 14.07 11.61 6.60
C LEU A 107 15.26 12.33 7.25
N PHE A 108 15.39 12.21 8.57
CA PHE A 108 16.50 12.77 9.33
C PHE A 108 17.85 12.18 8.90
N GLN A 109 17.93 10.86 8.76
CA GLN A 109 19.14 10.18 8.30
C GLN A 109 19.50 10.57 6.86
N ALA A 110 18.50 10.74 5.99
CA ALA A 110 18.71 11.22 4.63
C ALA A 110 19.24 12.66 4.61
N MET A 111 18.76 13.52 5.51
CA MET A 111 19.25 14.87 5.70
C MET A 111 20.70 14.90 6.21
N GLN A 112 21.04 14.07 7.21
CA GLN A 112 22.41 13.94 7.72
C GLN A 112 23.40 13.44 6.66
N LYS A 113 22.94 12.55 5.75
CA LYS A 113 23.73 12.04 4.63
C LYS A 113 23.79 12.98 3.42
N GLY A 114 23.12 14.14 3.48
CA GLY A 114 23.10 15.12 2.40
C GLY A 114 22.25 14.72 1.19
N PHE A 115 21.40 13.69 1.31
CA PHE A 115 20.45 13.34 0.24
C PHE A 115 19.28 14.32 0.13
N ILE A 116 19.01 15.09 1.19
CA ILE A 116 17.98 16.11 1.26
C ILE A 116 18.60 17.39 1.81
N VAL A 117 18.32 18.52 1.16
CA VAL A 117 18.75 19.85 1.62
C VAL A 117 18.13 20.15 2.98
N LYS A 118 18.95 20.60 3.94
CA LYS A 118 18.55 20.81 5.34
C LYS A 118 17.26 21.61 5.48
N ASP A 119 17.14 22.74 4.79
CA ASP A 119 15.98 23.64 4.87
C ASP A 119 14.66 22.95 4.47
N HIS A 120 14.72 22.07 3.46
CA HIS A 120 13.55 21.29 3.05
C HIS A 120 13.26 20.15 4.04
N GLY A 121 14.32 19.50 4.56
CA GLY A 121 14.21 18.42 5.54
C GLY A 121 13.60 18.88 6.87
N VAL A 122 13.99 20.06 7.35
CA VAL A 122 13.48 20.71 8.57
C VAL A 122 11.96 20.89 8.50
N ARG A 123 11.45 21.47 7.40
CA ARG A 123 10.00 21.67 7.20
C ARG A 123 9.22 20.37 7.18
N LEU A 124 9.78 19.33 6.56
CA LEU A 124 9.14 18.02 6.49
C LEU A 124 9.16 17.29 7.85
N LEU A 125 10.23 17.45 8.65
CA LEU A 125 10.30 16.91 10.02
C LEU A 125 9.31 17.62 10.95
N GLU A 126 9.19 18.94 10.85
CA GLU A 126 8.21 19.74 11.61
C GLU A 126 6.78 19.27 11.32
N ALA A 127 6.43 19.09 10.04
CA ALA A 127 5.14 18.56 9.64
C ALA A 127 4.89 17.13 10.18
N GLN A 128 5.92 16.26 10.23
CA GLN A 128 5.78 14.92 10.81
C GLN A 128 5.41 14.98 12.29
N ILE A 129 6.12 15.80 13.07
CA ILE A 129 5.86 15.98 14.51
C ILE A 129 4.45 16.54 14.73
N ALA A 130 4.10 17.62 14.02
CA ALA A 130 2.78 18.26 14.11
C ALA A 130 1.62 17.32 13.73
N THR A 131 1.88 16.27 12.93
CA THR A 131 0.89 15.27 12.51
C THR A 131 0.97 13.94 13.28
N GLY A 132 1.65 13.92 14.42
CA GLY A 132 1.59 12.79 15.36
C GLY A 132 2.85 11.93 15.45
N GLY A 133 4.00 12.42 15.00
CA GLY A 133 5.31 11.82 15.28
C GLY A 133 6.14 11.47 14.04
N ILE A 134 7.37 11.03 14.30
CA ILE A 134 8.38 10.74 13.28
C ILE A 134 8.07 9.43 12.57
N ILE A 135 8.32 9.37 11.25
CA ILE A 135 8.07 8.16 10.47
C ILE A 135 9.21 7.14 10.66
N ASP A 136 8.86 5.92 11.05
CA ASP A 136 9.77 4.76 11.00
C ASP A 136 9.91 4.28 9.54
N PRO A 137 11.10 4.36 8.93
CA PRO A 137 11.31 4.00 7.53
C PRO A 137 11.17 2.49 7.26
N VAL A 138 11.32 1.64 8.27
CA VAL A 138 11.24 0.17 8.10
C VAL A 138 9.79 -0.29 8.16
N HIS A 139 9.07 0.17 9.19
CA HIS A 139 7.72 -0.31 9.49
C HIS A 139 6.60 0.65 9.02
N SER A 140 6.96 1.78 8.40
CA SER A 140 6.04 2.76 7.80
C SER A 140 4.92 3.27 8.73
N HIS A 141 5.16 3.32 10.04
CA HIS A 141 4.24 3.92 11.02
C HIS A 141 4.92 5.08 11.75
N ARG A 142 4.11 5.91 12.42
CA ARG A 142 4.61 7.01 13.23
C ARG A 142 5.02 6.51 14.60
N VAL A 143 6.18 6.97 15.06
CA VAL A 143 6.69 6.72 16.40
C VAL A 143 6.77 8.04 17.18
N PRO A 144 6.53 8.01 18.51
CA PRO A 144 6.79 9.17 19.36
C PRO A 144 8.24 9.64 19.24
N VAL A 145 8.45 10.93 19.49
CA VAL A 145 9.76 11.59 19.36
C VAL A 145 10.81 10.91 20.24
N GLU A 146 10.44 10.49 21.45
CA GLU A 146 11.31 9.79 22.40
C GLU A 146 11.75 8.41 21.90
N VAL A 147 10.88 7.74 21.13
CA VAL A 147 11.21 6.45 20.49
C VAL A 147 12.09 6.69 19.27
N ALA A 148 11.86 7.78 18.53
CA ALA A 148 12.66 8.16 17.38
C ALA A 148 14.11 8.46 17.77
N TYR A 149 14.34 9.09 18.92
CA TYR A 149 15.68 9.32 19.49
C TYR A 149 16.45 8.02 19.69
N LYS A 150 15.82 7.05 20.37
CA LYS A 150 16.44 5.74 20.65
C LYS A 150 16.77 4.95 19.38
N ARG A 151 16.02 5.17 18.30
CA ARG A 151 16.22 4.51 17.00
C ARG A 151 17.13 5.29 16.06
N GLY A 152 17.60 6.49 16.46
CA GLY A 152 18.42 7.36 15.60
C GLY A 152 17.67 7.86 14.37
N TYR A 153 16.34 7.93 14.44
CA TYR A 153 15.49 8.48 13.37
C TYR A 153 15.25 9.98 13.52
N PHE A 154 15.64 10.54 14.66
CA PHE A 154 15.54 11.94 15.03
C PHE A 154 16.45 12.17 16.24
N ASP A 155 16.78 13.42 16.59
CA ASP A 155 17.59 13.74 17.77
C ASP A 155 17.07 14.97 18.55
N GLU A 156 17.58 15.12 19.77
CA GLU A 156 17.17 16.20 20.67
C GLU A 156 17.60 17.57 20.14
N GLU A 157 18.77 17.66 19.50
CA GLU A 157 19.27 18.91 18.92
C GLU A 157 18.33 19.44 17.83
N MET A 158 17.94 18.58 16.87
CA MET A 158 16.97 18.95 15.85
C MET A 158 15.61 19.29 16.47
N ASN A 159 15.20 18.59 17.52
CA ASN A 159 13.95 18.92 18.21
C ASN A 159 13.98 20.33 18.81
N GLN A 160 15.09 20.75 19.41
CA GLN A 160 15.23 22.12 19.90
C GLN A 160 15.18 23.14 18.76
N ILE A 161 15.81 22.85 17.62
CA ILE A 161 15.74 23.70 16.43
C ILE A 161 14.29 23.84 15.92
N LEU A 162 13.52 22.75 15.92
CA LEU A 162 12.12 22.79 15.49
C LEU A 162 11.17 23.45 16.48
N LEU A 163 11.53 23.47 17.77
CA LEU A 163 10.77 24.18 18.81
C LEU A 163 11.05 25.69 18.81
N ASP A 164 12.20 26.11 18.27
CA ASP A 164 12.52 27.52 18.10
C ASP A 164 11.84 28.07 16.82
N PRO A 165 10.83 28.96 16.94
CA PRO A 165 9.99 29.40 15.82
C PRO A 165 10.69 30.46 14.93
N THR A 166 11.97 30.26 14.64
CA THR A 166 12.76 31.04 13.68
C THR A 166 12.26 30.82 12.24
N ASP A 167 12.70 31.67 11.32
CA ASP A 167 12.23 31.69 9.92
C ASP A 167 12.38 30.34 9.21
N ASP A 168 13.42 29.57 9.55
CA ASP A 168 13.70 28.27 8.94
C ASP A 168 12.57 27.24 9.16
N THR A 169 11.80 27.39 10.25
CA THR A 169 10.65 26.53 10.56
C THR A 169 9.33 27.06 9.96
N LYS A 170 9.27 28.35 9.60
CA LYS A 170 8.13 28.99 8.94
C LYS A 170 8.20 28.77 7.44
N GLY A 171 8.02 27.52 7.03
CA GLY A 171 8.13 27.13 5.63
C GLY A 171 6.82 27.14 4.83
N PHE A 172 5.67 27.33 5.49
CA PHE A 172 4.36 27.11 4.88
C PHE A 172 3.59 28.42 4.70
N PHE A 173 3.27 28.74 3.45
CA PHE A 173 2.57 29.96 3.10
C PHE A 173 1.06 29.88 3.42
N ASP A 174 0.55 30.80 4.24
CA ASP A 174 -0.88 30.99 4.49
C ASP A 174 -1.48 31.94 3.44
N PRO A 175 -2.36 31.47 2.54
CA PRO A 175 -2.94 32.30 1.50
C PRO A 175 -3.90 33.37 2.03
N ASN A 176 -4.36 33.27 3.28
CA ASN A 176 -5.31 34.23 3.85
C ASN A 176 -4.59 35.43 4.48
N THR A 177 -3.47 35.19 5.16
CA THR A 177 -2.69 36.26 5.82
C THR A 177 -1.48 36.69 5.01
N HIS A 178 -1.12 35.95 3.96
CA HIS A 178 0.10 36.14 3.16
C HIS A 178 1.39 36.03 3.99
N GLU A 179 1.36 35.29 5.10
CA GLU A 179 2.50 35.07 5.99
C GLU A 179 2.99 33.63 5.88
N ASN A 180 4.29 33.43 6.12
CA ASN A 180 4.82 32.09 6.33
C ASN A 180 4.64 31.66 7.79
N LEU A 181 4.10 30.46 7.96
CA LEU A 181 3.79 29.84 9.25
C LEU A 181 4.46 28.48 9.37
N THR A 182 4.52 27.98 10.60
CA THR A 182 4.80 26.57 10.88
C THR A 182 3.61 25.71 10.47
N TYR A 183 3.82 24.42 10.20
CA TYR A 183 2.72 23.51 9.87
C TYR A 183 1.73 23.38 11.02
N LEU A 184 2.19 23.39 12.27
CA LEU A 184 1.30 23.36 13.45
C LEU A 184 0.37 24.58 13.51
N GLN A 185 0.88 25.78 13.24
CA GLN A 185 0.07 27.00 13.17
C GLN A 185 -0.93 26.94 12.02
N LEU A 186 -0.52 26.42 10.86
CA LEU A 186 -1.42 26.25 9.71
C LEU A 186 -2.55 25.26 10.04
N LEU A 187 -2.23 24.13 10.65
CA LEU A 187 -3.20 23.12 11.10
C LEU A 187 -4.25 23.72 12.05
N GLN A 188 -3.84 24.60 12.97
CA GLN A 188 -4.77 25.26 13.90
C GLN A 188 -5.76 26.20 13.19
N LYS A 189 -5.35 26.78 12.05
CA LYS A 189 -6.21 27.63 11.22
C LYS A 189 -7.08 26.82 10.24
N CYS A 190 -6.81 25.53 10.03
CA CYS A 190 -7.58 24.71 9.12
C CYS A 190 -9.00 24.47 9.64
N VAL A 191 -9.98 24.60 8.74
CA VAL A 191 -11.36 24.19 8.98
C VAL A 191 -11.55 22.79 8.42
N ARG A 192 -12.26 21.93 9.14
CA ARG A 192 -12.62 20.60 8.63
C ARG A 192 -13.74 20.75 7.61
N ASP A 193 -13.59 20.09 6.46
CA ASP A 193 -14.67 19.95 5.48
C ASP A 193 -15.87 19.25 6.17
N PRO A 194 -17.10 19.78 6.08
CA PRO A 194 -18.29 19.23 6.72
C PRO A 194 -18.61 17.77 6.37
#